data_AF-A0A9P0BAC1-F1
#
_entry.id   AF-A0A9P0BAC1-F1
#
_cell.length_a   1.000
_cell.length_b   1.000
_cell.length_c   1.000
_cell.angle_alpha   90.00
_cell.angle_beta   90.00
_cell.angle_gamma   90.00
#
_symmetry.space_group_name_H-M   'P 1'
#
loop_
_entity.id
_entity.type
_entity.pdbx_description
1 polymer ?
#
loop_
_entity_poly.entity_id
_entity_poly.type
_entity_poly.pdbx_seq_one_letter_code
_entity_poly.pdbx_strand_id
1 'polypeptide(L)'
;MAKKGAAVQLQQEVGTEEEWERLLEREGLIVCDIYSDWCGPCSAMSAVLKKIKLEIGGDMLHLAMAKSDEIEPLKRFRTKSEPTWMFLSNGKITNLMFGADSPRLQRLILAELKKEEAFRQGLSDREGVDVTERFGVEIERWEEDQGKELAMQEREEAKKLKEEMERKKKESQNILEMMDAVGCVLIFPHAKGKYQEVLGDLINEAGLMIKEREKVTITDQILQELYYFCDGVPFPEITVEEMKEEECIVLLLKPQASKELDIPKIDKPLLQIVYGPMEKAPGSPGSPAQKLYKLENPLPSAEVEITAPSVMEVVADVPPPPPPAKKEEDEDEEEEGSEEREEGSEEDEGIGQEKEEEPEEEPEKEEEVPEEAPPPPPPPEALEIGENDLMGVWVPPTDKVRSTCLKIFFSKYCQDCLIAPPQPDPDHVAVVFDLMTKKEEVFNVMQQYPKEIMRYGLFDEENLEETKLIAKSFKKLELPGVQRTFSEKIVLQVSKKVSACVFEFAQLGPLYMSPNADEGKRECRKVFGEDYDEPDIEDKPEEPEEVGKKKKKKKKKEVAEAEEEEEEDDGEASVYDEPDDADEGEDEDEEGSSVSAHFYIHFLFFCW
;
A
#
# COMPACT_ATOMS: atom_id res chain seq x y z
N MET A 1 15.28 -64.65 -37.07
CA MET A 1 14.63 -64.03 -35.89
C MET A 1 14.09 -62.68 -36.33
N ALA A 2 12.83 -62.34 -36.04
CA ALA A 2 12.33 -60.99 -36.27
C ALA A 2 12.74 -60.09 -35.10
N LYS A 3 13.18 -58.85 -35.38
CA LYS A 3 13.24 -57.83 -34.31
C LYS A 3 11.82 -57.58 -33.82
N LYS A 4 11.61 -57.55 -32.49
CA LYS A 4 10.40 -56.92 -31.93
C LYS A 4 10.36 -55.48 -32.45
N GLY A 5 9.19 -55.01 -32.87
CA GLY A 5 9.02 -53.59 -33.20
C GLY A 5 9.28 -52.75 -31.96
N ALA A 6 10.25 -51.85 -32.03
CA ALA A 6 10.33 -50.77 -31.07
C ALA A 6 9.12 -49.86 -31.28
N ALA A 7 8.52 -49.36 -30.20
CA ALA A 7 7.56 -48.27 -30.32
C ALA A 7 8.30 -47.06 -30.91
N VAL A 8 7.70 -46.41 -31.91
CA VAL A 8 8.30 -45.21 -32.50
C VAL A 8 8.13 -44.07 -31.51
N GLN A 9 9.23 -43.62 -30.91
CA GLN A 9 9.27 -42.44 -30.06
C GLN A 9 9.10 -41.21 -30.96
N LEU A 10 7.88 -40.70 -31.02
CA LEU A 10 7.45 -39.67 -31.98
C LEU A 10 7.74 -38.22 -31.51
N GLN A 11 8.08 -38.04 -30.23
CA GLN A 11 8.55 -36.80 -29.63
C GLN A 11 9.96 -37.05 -29.09
N GLN A 12 10.89 -36.14 -29.32
CA GLN A 12 12.22 -36.18 -28.72
C GLN A 12 12.20 -35.51 -27.35
N GLU A 13 12.61 -36.22 -26.30
CA GLU A 13 12.95 -35.60 -25.02
C GLU A 13 14.26 -34.80 -25.15
N VAL A 14 14.30 -33.63 -24.51
CA VAL A 14 15.46 -32.73 -24.46
C VAL A 14 15.61 -32.27 -23.01
N GLY A 15 16.62 -32.81 -22.31
CA GLY A 15 16.94 -32.44 -20.93
C GLY A 15 18.06 -31.40 -20.86
N THR A 16 19.14 -31.59 -21.63
CA THR A 16 20.36 -30.78 -21.49
C THR A 16 20.49 -29.66 -22.53
N GLU A 17 21.32 -28.67 -22.22
CA GLU A 17 21.63 -27.57 -23.13
C GLU A 17 22.27 -28.05 -24.45
N GLU A 18 23.14 -29.07 -24.41
CA GLU A 18 23.70 -29.64 -25.65
C GLU A 18 22.66 -30.46 -26.44
N GLU A 19 21.59 -30.96 -25.82
CA GLU A 19 20.45 -31.56 -26.53
C GLU A 19 19.55 -30.50 -27.16
N TRP A 20 19.45 -29.33 -26.54
CA TRP A 20 18.75 -28.15 -27.06
C TRP A 20 19.46 -27.57 -28.28
N GLU A 21 20.79 -27.36 -28.23
CA GLU A 21 21.59 -26.94 -29.39
C GLU A 21 21.38 -27.88 -30.59
N ARG A 22 21.50 -29.20 -30.37
CA ARG A 22 21.25 -30.26 -31.38
C ARG A 22 19.79 -30.35 -31.86
N LEU A 23 18.84 -29.72 -31.18
CA LEU A 23 17.47 -29.55 -31.65
C LEU A 23 17.38 -28.35 -32.60
N LEU A 24 17.99 -27.22 -32.25
CA LEU A 24 17.99 -25.98 -33.05
C LEU A 24 18.69 -26.13 -34.40
N GLU A 25 19.69 -27.01 -34.50
CA GLU A 25 20.40 -27.33 -35.76
C GLU A 25 19.52 -28.04 -36.82
N ARG A 26 18.28 -28.44 -36.52
CA ARG A 26 17.45 -29.19 -37.48
C ARG A 26 16.75 -28.31 -38.50
N GLU A 27 16.78 -28.76 -39.76
CA GLU A 27 15.96 -28.20 -40.83
C GLU A 27 14.46 -28.49 -40.62
N GLY A 28 13.61 -27.54 -41.00
CA GLY A 28 12.16 -27.67 -40.97
C GLY A 28 11.52 -27.14 -39.69
N LEU A 29 10.25 -27.49 -39.47
CA LEU A 29 9.48 -26.96 -38.34
C LEU A 29 9.64 -27.88 -37.13
N ILE A 30 10.22 -27.36 -36.07
CA ILE A 30 10.22 -28.01 -34.75
C ILE A 30 9.07 -27.42 -33.93
N VAL A 31 8.28 -28.28 -33.29
CA VAL A 31 7.27 -27.88 -32.31
C VAL A 31 7.64 -28.53 -30.98
N CYS A 32 7.95 -27.69 -30.00
CA CYS A 32 8.43 -28.11 -28.69
C CYS A 32 7.40 -27.82 -27.60
N ASP A 33 7.14 -28.81 -26.77
CA ASP A 33 6.40 -28.70 -25.51
C ASP A 33 7.41 -28.27 -24.42
N ILE A 34 7.39 -27.00 -24.01
CA ILE A 34 8.26 -26.49 -22.95
C ILE A 34 7.54 -26.67 -21.61
N TYR A 35 8.17 -27.37 -20.66
CA TYR A 35 7.58 -27.73 -19.38
C TYR A 35 8.56 -27.64 -18.21
N SER A 36 8.04 -27.38 -17.01
CA SER A 36 8.79 -27.41 -15.75
C SER A 36 8.81 -28.82 -15.14
N ASP A 37 9.90 -29.18 -14.47
CA ASP A 37 10.21 -30.52 -13.94
C ASP A 37 9.08 -31.11 -13.06
N TRP A 38 8.45 -30.25 -12.26
CA TRP A 38 7.40 -30.61 -11.31
C TRP A 38 6.02 -30.88 -11.96
N CYS A 39 5.77 -30.28 -13.13
CA CYS A 39 4.50 -30.40 -13.86
C CYS A 39 4.56 -31.49 -14.94
N GLY A 40 5.73 -31.70 -15.55
CA GLY A 40 5.91 -32.64 -16.66
C GLY A 40 5.28 -32.19 -17.99
N PRO A 41 5.51 -32.95 -19.09
CA PRO A 41 5.04 -32.59 -20.42
C PRO A 41 3.54 -32.86 -20.62
N CYS A 42 2.93 -32.20 -21.61
CA CYS A 42 1.48 -32.20 -21.83
C CYS A 42 0.95 -33.53 -22.40
N SER A 43 0.63 -34.46 -21.50
CA SER A 43 0.02 -35.77 -21.83
C SER A 43 -1.27 -35.66 -22.64
N ALA A 44 -2.07 -34.62 -22.41
CA ALA A 44 -3.33 -34.37 -23.12
C ALA A 44 -3.13 -34.09 -24.63
N MET A 45 -2.04 -33.42 -25.02
CA MET A 45 -1.76 -33.08 -26.42
C MET A 45 -1.02 -34.18 -27.18
N SER A 46 -0.40 -35.14 -26.50
CA SER A 46 0.45 -36.14 -27.17
C SER A 46 -0.31 -36.94 -28.23
N ALA A 47 -1.61 -37.22 -28.04
CA ALA A 47 -2.44 -37.91 -29.04
C ALA A 47 -2.68 -37.07 -30.31
N VAL A 48 -2.85 -35.76 -30.14
CA VAL A 48 -3.07 -34.78 -31.22
C VAL A 48 -1.81 -34.65 -32.07
N LEU A 49 -0.66 -34.47 -31.41
CA LEU A 49 0.65 -34.33 -32.06
C LEU A 49 1.02 -35.59 -32.86
N LYS A 50 0.80 -36.78 -32.26
CA LYS A 50 0.98 -38.08 -32.94
C LYS A 50 0.14 -38.17 -34.22
N LYS A 51 -1.11 -37.71 -34.19
CA LYS A 51 -1.98 -37.67 -35.38
C LYS A 51 -1.40 -36.75 -36.46
N ILE A 52 -1.07 -35.49 -36.14
CA ILE A 52 -0.55 -34.53 -37.12
C ILE A 52 0.76 -35.05 -37.76
N LYS A 53 1.69 -35.57 -36.96
CA LYS A 53 2.98 -36.12 -37.43
C LYS A 53 2.81 -37.30 -38.40
N LEU A 54 1.80 -38.15 -38.19
CA LEU A 54 1.53 -39.31 -39.05
C LEU A 54 0.71 -38.97 -40.31
N GLU A 55 -0.23 -38.02 -40.22
CA GLU A 55 -1.12 -37.68 -41.35
C GLU A 55 -0.57 -36.61 -42.29
N ILE A 56 0.20 -35.64 -41.77
CA ILE A 56 0.55 -34.39 -42.50
C ILE A 56 2.03 -34.02 -42.34
N GLY A 57 2.58 -34.17 -41.13
CA GLY A 57 3.91 -33.62 -40.78
C GLY A 57 5.10 -34.22 -41.52
N GLY A 58 4.98 -35.43 -42.08
CA GLY A 58 6.03 -36.10 -42.85
C GLY A 58 7.37 -36.15 -42.10
N ASP A 59 8.48 -35.98 -42.82
CA ASP A 59 9.80 -35.77 -42.20
C ASP A 59 10.00 -34.31 -41.71
N MET A 60 9.11 -33.39 -42.10
CA MET A 60 9.22 -31.94 -41.93
C MET A 60 8.80 -31.36 -40.59
N LEU A 61 7.96 -32.09 -39.86
CA LEU A 61 7.52 -31.73 -38.51
C LEU A 61 8.38 -32.48 -37.49
N HIS A 62 9.31 -31.80 -36.84
CA HIS A 62 9.95 -32.32 -35.65
C HIS A 62 9.08 -32.02 -34.42
N LEU A 63 8.93 -33.00 -33.54
CA LEU A 63 8.23 -32.83 -32.26
C LEU A 63 9.23 -33.07 -31.13
N ALA A 64 9.24 -32.20 -30.14
CA ALA A 64 10.11 -32.29 -28.98
C ALA A 64 9.36 -31.94 -27.68
N MET A 65 9.96 -32.29 -26.56
CA MET A 65 9.55 -31.89 -25.21
C MET A 65 10.82 -31.46 -24.47
N ALA A 66 10.91 -30.20 -24.06
CA ALA A 66 12.10 -29.63 -23.46
C ALA A 66 11.85 -29.14 -22.04
N LYS A 67 12.73 -29.56 -21.14
CA LYS A 67 12.65 -29.28 -19.70
C LYS A 67 13.26 -27.92 -19.38
N SER A 68 12.44 -26.92 -19.02
CA SER A 68 12.91 -25.54 -18.86
C SER A 68 13.92 -25.34 -17.73
N ASP A 69 13.91 -26.19 -16.71
CA ASP A 69 14.73 -26.03 -15.50
C ASP A 69 16.23 -26.32 -15.71
N GLU A 70 16.57 -27.20 -16.66
CA GLU A 70 17.95 -27.59 -16.98
C GLU A 70 18.54 -26.83 -18.19
N ILE A 71 17.75 -25.99 -18.87
CA ILE A 71 18.13 -25.31 -20.11
C ILE A 71 18.07 -23.79 -19.90
N GLU A 72 19.21 -23.08 -19.99
CA GLU A 72 19.27 -21.65 -19.64
C GLU A 72 18.55 -20.72 -20.64
N PRO A 73 18.57 -20.95 -21.97
CA PRO A 73 17.72 -20.21 -22.91
C PRO A 73 16.20 -20.30 -22.62
N LEU A 74 15.75 -21.35 -21.92
CA LEU A 74 14.34 -21.58 -21.56
C LEU A 74 13.98 -21.09 -20.15
N LYS A 75 14.91 -20.45 -19.45
CA LYS A 75 14.76 -20.01 -18.04
C LYS A 75 13.50 -19.22 -17.72
N ARG A 76 13.01 -18.42 -18.67
CA ARG A 76 11.79 -17.59 -18.51
C ARG A 76 10.47 -18.38 -18.51
N PHE A 77 10.51 -19.67 -18.87
CA PHE A 77 9.38 -20.61 -18.81
C PHE A 77 9.43 -21.53 -17.58
N ARG A 78 10.49 -21.45 -16.76
CA ARG A 78 10.59 -22.19 -15.48
C ARG A 78 9.45 -21.78 -14.54
N THR A 79 9.10 -22.69 -13.63
CA THR A 79 8.01 -22.56 -12.64
C THR A 79 6.59 -22.41 -13.20
N LYS A 80 6.40 -22.29 -14.52
CA LYS A 80 5.06 -22.30 -15.14
C LYS A 80 4.52 -23.73 -15.25
N SER A 81 3.23 -23.90 -14.96
CA SER A 81 2.47 -25.16 -15.03
C SER A 81 1.68 -25.35 -16.33
N GLU A 82 1.42 -24.27 -17.05
CA GLU A 82 0.77 -24.34 -18.36
C GLU A 82 1.78 -24.75 -19.45
N PRO A 83 1.40 -25.67 -20.36
CA PRO A 83 2.30 -26.12 -21.42
C PRO A 83 2.54 -24.99 -22.43
N THR A 84 3.82 -24.70 -22.71
CA THR A 84 4.21 -23.65 -23.64
C THR A 84 4.69 -24.25 -24.95
N TRP A 85 3.92 -24.04 -26.02
CA TRP A 85 4.18 -24.59 -27.35
C TRP A 85 5.05 -23.64 -28.18
N MET A 86 6.34 -23.94 -28.27
CA MET A 86 7.32 -23.14 -29.01
C MET A 86 7.52 -23.70 -30.43
N PHE A 87 7.40 -22.84 -31.44
CA PHE A 87 7.53 -23.20 -32.86
C PHE A 87 8.84 -22.64 -33.41
N LEU A 88 9.79 -23.52 -33.72
CA LEU A 88 11.13 -23.15 -34.14
C LEU A 88 11.38 -23.50 -35.62
N SER A 89 12.11 -22.64 -36.32
CA SER A 89 12.68 -22.90 -37.65
C SER A 89 14.01 -22.17 -37.78
N ASN A 90 15.02 -22.82 -38.37
CA ASN A 90 16.40 -22.31 -38.47
C ASN A 90 16.95 -21.77 -37.12
N GLY A 91 16.68 -22.50 -36.03
CA GLY A 91 17.08 -22.13 -34.66
C GLY A 91 16.31 -20.95 -34.02
N LYS A 92 15.31 -20.37 -34.69
CA LYS A 92 14.58 -19.17 -34.22
C LYS A 92 13.12 -19.42 -33.88
N ILE A 93 12.56 -18.67 -32.93
CA ILE A 93 11.13 -18.69 -32.58
C ILE A 93 10.33 -18.01 -33.68
N THR A 94 9.41 -18.75 -34.28
CA THR A 94 8.51 -18.29 -35.36
C THR A 94 7.06 -18.17 -34.92
N ASN A 95 6.67 -18.86 -33.85
CA ASN A 95 5.37 -18.76 -33.19
C ASN A 95 5.48 -19.28 -31.74
N LEU A 96 4.53 -18.89 -30.90
CA LEU A 96 4.45 -19.32 -29.49
C LEU A 96 2.96 -19.43 -29.10
N MET A 97 2.59 -20.47 -28.35
CA MET A 97 1.23 -20.61 -27.82
C MET A 97 1.26 -21.15 -26.39
N PHE A 98 0.64 -20.43 -25.47
CA PHE A 98 0.43 -20.86 -24.10
C PHE A 98 -0.84 -21.71 -23.96
N GLY A 99 -0.82 -22.67 -23.04
CA GLY A 99 -1.98 -23.44 -22.60
C GLY A 99 -2.41 -24.61 -23.50
N ALA A 100 -3.48 -25.29 -23.07
CA ALA A 100 -3.93 -26.57 -23.61
C ALA A 100 -5.05 -26.47 -24.68
N ASP A 101 -4.89 -25.60 -25.69
CA ASP A 101 -5.87 -25.47 -26.81
C ASP A 101 -5.50 -26.37 -28.01
N SER A 102 -6.15 -27.53 -28.12
CA SER A 102 -5.88 -28.50 -29.20
C SER A 102 -6.31 -28.00 -30.60
N PRO A 103 -7.52 -27.41 -30.79
CA PRO A 103 -7.88 -26.79 -32.07
C PRO A 103 -6.95 -25.66 -32.53
N ARG A 104 -6.45 -24.81 -31.61
CA ARG A 104 -5.50 -23.74 -31.93
C ARG A 104 -4.12 -24.30 -32.27
N LEU A 105 -3.61 -25.24 -31.46
CA LEU A 105 -2.35 -25.94 -31.72
C LEU A 105 -2.35 -26.60 -33.12
N GLN A 106 -3.41 -27.32 -33.46
CA GLN A 106 -3.58 -27.92 -34.80
C GLN A 106 -3.54 -26.86 -35.92
N ARG A 107 -4.25 -25.73 -35.77
CA ARG A 107 -4.25 -24.65 -36.78
C ARG A 107 -2.89 -24.00 -36.93
N LEU A 108 -2.18 -23.75 -35.82
CA LEU A 108 -0.85 -23.13 -35.81
C LEU A 108 0.18 -24.05 -36.49
N ILE A 109 0.23 -25.34 -36.15
CA ILE A 109 1.14 -26.30 -36.80
C ILE A 109 0.90 -26.35 -38.32
N LEU A 110 -0.36 -26.35 -38.76
CA LEU A 110 -0.73 -26.33 -40.18
C LEU A 110 -0.49 -24.99 -40.89
N ALA A 111 -0.36 -23.89 -40.15
CA ALA A 111 0.01 -22.58 -40.70
C ALA A 111 1.53 -22.44 -40.81
N GLU A 112 2.28 -22.82 -39.77
CA GLU A 112 3.74 -22.77 -39.77
C GLU A 112 4.37 -23.77 -40.75
N LEU A 113 3.81 -24.98 -40.91
CA LEU A 113 4.28 -25.93 -41.94
C LEU A 113 4.16 -25.36 -43.36
N LYS A 114 3.11 -24.59 -43.66
CA LYS A 114 2.93 -23.95 -44.98
C LYS A 114 3.93 -22.82 -45.22
N LYS A 115 4.26 -22.04 -44.17
CA LYS A 115 5.34 -21.04 -44.22
C LYS A 115 6.69 -21.72 -44.46
N GLU A 116 6.93 -22.85 -43.81
CA GLU A 116 8.16 -23.64 -43.94
C GLU A 116 8.32 -24.25 -45.36
N GLU A 117 7.23 -24.78 -45.93
CA GLU A 117 7.18 -25.25 -47.31
C GLU A 117 7.42 -24.12 -48.32
N ALA A 118 6.84 -22.93 -48.10
CA ALA A 118 7.04 -21.75 -48.94
C ALA A 118 8.48 -21.21 -48.84
N PHE A 119 9.06 -21.19 -47.63
CA PHE A 119 10.45 -20.81 -47.40
C PHE A 119 11.43 -21.71 -48.15
N ARG A 120 11.32 -23.06 -48.05
CA ARG A 120 12.19 -23.95 -48.83
C ARG A 120 12.00 -23.80 -50.35
N GLN A 121 10.80 -23.43 -50.80
CA GLN A 121 10.54 -23.16 -52.22
C GLN A 121 11.07 -21.79 -52.69
N GLY A 122 11.63 -20.96 -51.81
CA GLY A 122 12.11 -19.61 -52.13
C GLY A 122 10.98 -18.62 -52.44
N LEU A 123 9.78 -18.88 -51.90
CA LEU A 123 8.58 -18.06 -52.14
C LEU A 123 8.34 -16.99 -51.05
N SER A 124 9.02 -17.11 -49.91
CA SER A 124 8.91 -16.21 -48.75
C SER A 124 10.13 -16.36 -47.84
N ASP A 125 10.56 -15.31 -47.17
CA ASP A 125 11.57 -15.41 -46.11
C ASP A 125 10.97 -15.97 -44.81
N ARG A 126 11.84 -16.45 -43.90
CA ARG A 126 11.46 -16.98 -42.59
C ARG A 126 11.89 -16.04 -41.47
N GLU A 127 11.04 -15.08 -41.16
CA GLU A 127 11.21 -14.20 -39.99
C GLU A 127 11.07 -15.01 -38.69
N GLY A 128 11.86 -14.63 -37.68
CA GLY A 128 11.88 -15.26 -36.37
C GLY A 128 12.74 -14.49 -35.37
N VAL A 129 12.37 -14.64 -34.09
CA VAL A 129 12.97 -14.03 -32.90
C VAL A 129 14.02 -15.00 -32.31
N ASP A 130 15.04 -14.50 -31.61
CA ASP A 130 16.01 -15.40 -30.97
C ASP A 130 15.36 -16.25 -29.85
N VAL A 131 15.91 -17.43 -29.53
CA VAL A 131 15.38 -18.25 -28.44
C VAL A 131 15.45 -17.53 -27.09
N THR A 132 16.43 -16.65 -26.87
CA THR A 132 16.60 -15.87 -25.63
C THR A 132 15.71 -14.64 -25.54
N GLU A 133 15.13 -14.19 -26.65
CA GLU A 133 14.27 -13.01 -26.75
C GLU A 133 12.77 -13.36 -26.56
N ARG A 134 11.95 -12.39 -26.13
CA ARG A 134 10.51 -12.61 -25.96
C ARG A 134 9.78 -12.57 -27.30
N PHE A 135 8.90 -13.55 -27.54
CA PHE A 135 8.01 -13.52 -28.71
C PHE A 135 6.77 -12.65 -28.46
N GLY A 136 6.08 -12.14 -29.49
CA GLY A 136 5.03 -11.11 -29.35
C GLY A 136 3.99 -11.38 -28.24
N VAL A 137 3.35 -12.56 -28.23
CA VAL A 137 2.35 -12.92 -27.20
C VAL A 137 2.95 -13.19 -25.80
N GLU A 138 4.27 -13.34 -25.70
CA GLU A 138 5.01 -13.39 -24.43
C GLU A 138 5.26 -11.98 -23.89
N ILE A 139 5.48 -11.00 -24.77
CA ILE A 139 5.63 -9.58 -24.41
C ILE A 139 4.31 -9.06 -23.82
N GLU A 140 3.18 -9.27 -24.53
CA GLU A 140 1.84 -8.84 -24.09
C GLU A 140 1.51 -9.34 -22.67
N ARG A 141 1.69 -10.64 -22.40
CA ARG A 141 1.46 -11.22 -21.07
C ARG A 141 2.47 -10.69 -20.03
N TRP A 142 3.74 -10.54 -20.40
CA TRP A 142 4.75 -10.02 -19.47
C TRP A 142 4.47 -8.57 -19.07
N GLU A 143 4.04 -7.72 -20.01
CA GLU A 143 3.64 -6.33 -19.73
C GLU A 143 2.40 -6.27 -18.83
N GLU A 144 1.39 -7.11 -19.07
CA GLU A 144 0.26 -7.25 -18.15
C GLU A 144 0.71 -7.67 -16.74
N ASP A 145 1.59 -8.65 -16.63
CA ASP A 145 2.03 -9.19 -15.33
C ASP A 145 2.94 -8.22 -14.57
N GLN A 146 3.76 -7.42 -15.27
CA GLN A 146 4.44 -6.26 -14.67
C GLN A 146 3.44 -5.19 -14.20
N GLY A 147 2.40 -4.89 -14.99
CA GLY A 147 1.36 -3.93 -14.61
C GLY A 147 0.56 -4.36 -13.37
N LYS A 148 0.20 -5.66 -13.27
CA LYS A 148 -0.45 -6.26 -12.10
C LYS A 148 0.45 -6.15 -10.86
N GLU A 149 1.75 -6.46 -11.00
CA GLU A 149 2.74 -6.39 -9.91
C GLU A 149 2.96 -4.93 -9.44
N LEU A 150 3.10 -3.98 -10.35
CA LEU A 150 3.26 -2.54 -10.03
C LEU A 150 2.04 -2.01 -9.27
N ALA A 151 0.83 -2.21 -9.79
CA ALA A 151 -0.41 -1.75 -9.16
C ALA A 151 -0.64 -2.41 -7.77
N MET A 152 -0.13 -3.63 -7.56
CA MET A 152 -0.14 -4.28 -6.25
C MET A 152 0.84 -3.62 -5.27
N GLN A 153 2.02 -3.20 -5.73
CA GLN A 153 3.01 -2.49 -4.92
C GLN A 153 2.52 -1.09 -4.55
N GLU A 154 2.01 -0.31 -5.51
CA GLU A 154 1.40 1.01 -5.27
C GLU A 154 0.25 0.93 -4.25
N ARG A 155 -0.62 -0.09 -4.36
CA ARG A 155 -1.71 -0.35 -3.39
C ARG A 155 -1.17 -0.66 -1.99
N GLU A 156 -0.12 -1.47 -1.88
CA GLU A 156 0.50 -1.81 -0.60
C GLU A 156 1.16 -0.58 0.05
N GLU A 157 1.86 0.25 -0.73
CA GLU A 157 2.51 1.48 -0.23
C GLU A 157 1.47 2.53 0.20
N ALA A 158 0.41 2.73 -0.59
CA ALA A 158 -0.71 3.60 -0.21
C ALA A 158 -1.41 3.11 1.07
N LYS A 159 -1.55 1.80 1.26
CA LYS A 159 -2.09 1.19 2.49
C LYS A 159 -1.16 1.42 3.68
N LYS A 160 0.14 1.15 3.57
CA LYS A 160 1.13 1.43 4.63
C LYS A 160 1.13 2.90 5.05
N LEU A 161 1.11 3.81 4.07
CA LEU A 161 1.05 5.26 4.32
C LEU A 161 -0.24 5.66 5.05
N LYS A 162 -1.39 5.06 4.67
CA LYS A 162 -2.68 5.27 5.35
C LYS A 162 -2.68 4.72 6.78
N GLU A 163 -2.19 3.51 6.99
CA GLU A 163 -2.08 2.88 8.32
C GLU A 163 -1.14 3.68 9.24
N GLU A 164 -0.03 4.19 8.70
CA GLU A 164 0.85 5.10 9.44
C GLU A 164 0.16 6.43 9.78
N MET A 165 -0.59 7.01 8.84
CA MET A 165 -1.36 8.24 9.06
C MET A 165 -2.44 8.06 10.13
N GLU A 166 -3.19 6.96 10.09
CA GLU A 166 -4.20 6.63 11.10
C GLU A 166 -3.56 6.37 12.47
N ARG A 167 -2.41 5.68 12.53
CA ARG A 167 -1.62 5.50 13.75
C ARG A 167 -1.14 6.85 14.31
N LYS A 168 -0.46 7.68 13.51
CA LYS A 168 0.05 9.00 13.91
C LYS A 168 -1.07 9.94 14.36
N LYS A 169 -2.23 9.91 13.70
CA LYS A 169 -3.43 10.66 14.08
C LYS A 169 -3.99 10.21 15.43
N LYS A 170 -3.97 8.90 15.71
CA LYS A 170 -4.45 8.34 16.99
C LYS A 170 -3.44 8.54 18.13
N GLU A 171 -2.14 8.43 17.89
CA GLU A 171 -1.08 8.87 18.83
C GLU A 171 -1.25 10.35 19.18
N SER A 172 -1.45 11.20 18.17
CA SER A 172 -1.72 12.62 18.33
C SER A 172 -2.94 12.88 19.21
N GLN A 173 -4.06 12.20 18.94
CA GLN A 173 -5.28 12.32 19.76
C GLN A 173 -5.05 11.87 21.21
N ASN A 174 -4.43 10.71 21.44
CA ASN A 174 -4.13 10.20 22.78
C ASN A 174 -3.32 11.23 23.60
N ILE A 175 -2.27 11.81 22.99
CA ILE A 175 -1.42 12.82 23.64
C ILE A 175 -2.23 14.08 23.95
N LEU A 176 -3.12 14.51 23.05
CA LEU A 176 -3.95 15.70 23.26
C LEU A 176 -5.03 15.51 24.34
N GLU A 177 -5.57 14.31 24.49
CA GLU A 177 -6.52 13.98 25.55
C GLU A 177 -5.85 13.86 26.93
N MET A 178 -4.59 13.41 26.99
CA MET A 178 -3.83 13.30 28.26
C MET A 178 -3.05 14.57 28.64
N MET A 179 -2.74 15.42 27.67
CA MET A 179 -1.86 16.60 27.83
C MET A 179 -2.48 17.88 27.25
N ASP A 180 -3.80 18.02 27.37
CA ASP A 180 -4.63 19.14 26.92
C ASP A 180 -4.04 20.53 27.26
N ALA A 181 -3.70 20.75 28.53
CA ALA A 181 -3.14 21.97 29.10
C ALA A 181 -1.60 21.94 29.19
N VAL A 182 -0.92 21.38 28.18
CA VAL A 182 0.54 21.32 28.10
C VAL A 182 1.07 21.93 26.81
N GLY A 183 1.91 22.94 26.96
CA GLY A 183 2.48 23.71 25.87
C GLY A 183 3.92 23.32 25.53
N CYS A 184 4.31 23.57 24.29
CA CYS A 184 5.68 23.41 23.81
C CYS A 184 6.12 24.70 23.10
N VAL A 185 7.35 25.16 23.37
CA VAL A 185 7.99 26.28 22.66
C VAL A 185 9.41 25.86 22.28
N LEU A 186 9.82 26.14 21.04
CA LEU A 186 11.14 25.84 20.51
C LEU A 186 11.92 27.17 20.34
N ILE A 187 13.12 27.22 20.91
CA ILE A 187 14.04 28.37 20.86
C ILE A 187 15.25 27.99 20.02
N PHE A 188 15.50 28.74 18.95
CA PHE A 188 16.57 28.46 17.99
C PHE A 188 17.94 28.95 18.52
N PRO A 189 19.07 28.49 17.94
CA PRO A 189 20.37 28.58 18.63
C PRO A 189 20.84 29.99 18.99
N HIS A 190 20.81 30.95 18.07
CA HIS A 190 21.15 32.35 18.36
C HIS A 190 20.29 33.02 19.45
N ALA A 191 19.05 32.55 19.67
CA ALA A 191 18.12 33.12 20.65
C ALA A 191 18.31 32.60 22.09
N LYS A 192 19.11 31.53 22.28
CA LYS A 192 19.44 30.91 23.60
C LYS A 192 19.79 31.93 24.70
N GLY A 193 20.53 32.98 24.35
CA GLY A 193 21.02 33.97 25.31
C GLY A 193 19.99 35.01 25.76
N LYS A 194 18.88 35.18 25.04
CA LYS A 194 17.93 36.29 25.22
C LYS A 194 16.49 35.87 25.53
N TYR A 195 16.09 34.63 25.22
CA TYR A 195 14.69 34.21 25.36
C TYR A 195 14.12 34.35 26.78
N GLN A 196 14.96 34.26 27.82
CA GLN A 196 14.52 34.42 29.21
C GLN A 196 14.10 35.87 29.53
N GLU A 197 14.84 36.85 29.02
CA GLU A 197 14.55 38.28 29.20
C GLU A 197 13.34 38.73 28.37
N VAL A 198 13.12 38.10 27.20
CA VAL A 198 12.01 38.46 26.30
C VAL A 198 10.70 37.73 26.65
N LEU A 199 10.75 36.43 26.98
CA LEU A 199 9.56 35.60 27.17
C LEU A 199 9.23 35.33 28.64
N GLY A 200 10.18 35.51 29.57
CA GLY A 200 10.02 35.12 30.98
C GLY A 200 8.82 35.81 31.65
N ASP A 201 8.74 37.14 31.54
CA ASP A 201 7.63 37.90 32.14
C ASP A 201 6.31 37.64 31.41
N LEU A 202 6.31 37.56 30.08
CA LEU A 202 5.11 37.26 29.27
C LEU A 202 4.49 35.89 29.64
N ILE A 203 5.33 34.87 29.87
CA ILE A 203 4.91 33.54 30.33
C ILE A 203 4.24 33.65 31.72
N ASN A 204 4.82 34.43 32.64
CA ASN A 204 4.28 34.63 33.99
C ASN A 204 2.97 35.45 33.99
N GLU A 205 2.89 36.50 33.18
CA GLU A 205 1.70 37.34 33.01
C GLU A 205 0.51 36.52 32.50
N ALA A 206 0.73 35.76 31.43
CA ALA A 206 -0.23 34.78 30.89
C ALA A 206 -0.58 33.64 31.86
N GLY A 207 0.10 33.55 33.00
CA GLY A 207 -0.18 32.57 34.05
C GLY A 207 0.32 31.17 33.74
N LEU A 208 1.35 31.07 32.91
CA LEU A 208 2.04 29.83 32.59
C LEU A 208 3.37 29.73 33.37
N MET A 209 3.91 28.53 33.47
CA MET A 209 5.22 28.27 34.03
C MET A 209 5.97 27.24 33.17
N ILE A 210 7.28 27.45 33.03
CA ILE A 210 8.18 26.46 32.45
C ILE A 210 8.32 25.32 33.46
N LYS A 211 7.71 24.16 33.16
CA LYS A 211 7.86 22.93 33.95
C LYS A 211 9.24 22.32 33.74
N GLU A 212 9.71 22.31 32.50
CA GLU A 212 10.92 21.62 32.09
C GLU A 212 11.55 22.29 30.87
N ARG A 213 12.86 22.09 30.68
CA ARG A 213 13.62 22.54 29.52
C ARG A 213 14.55 21.42 29.06
N GLU A 214 14.58 21.15 27.77
CA GLU A 214 15.47 20.17 27.15
C GLU A 214 16.39 20.86 26.13
N LYS A 215 17.55 20.25 25.87
CA LYS A 215 18.51 20.64 24.82
C LYS A 215 18.47 19.58 23.73
N VAL A 216 18.25 19.97 22.48
CA VAL A 216 18.03 19.03 21.38
C VAL A 216 18.67 19.54 20.10
N THR A 217 19.66 18.85 19.56
CA THR A 217 20.12 19.04 18.17
C THR A 217 19.06 18.47 17.23
N ILE A 218 18.66 19.23 16.22
CA ILE A 218 17.59 18.83 15.30
C ILE A 218 18.18 17.99 14.17
N THR A 219 17.56 16.84 13.88
CA THR A 219 17.95 15.93 12.80
C THR A 219 16.90 15.91 11.70
N ASP A 220 17.26 15.45 10.50
CA ASP A 220 16.31 15.29 9.39
C ASP A 220 15.10 14.40 9.76
N GLN A 221 15.29 13.38 10.61
CA GLN A 221 14.18 12.56 11.10
C GLN A 221 13.24 13.32 12.05
N ILE A 222 13.78 14.24 12.87
CA ILE A 222 12.97 15.14 13.71
C ILE A 222 12.19 16.12 12.84
N LEU A 223 12.82 16.69 11.81
CA LEU A 223 12.16 17.58 10.85
C LEU A 223 11.02 16.86 10.10
N GLN A 224 11.26 15.64 9.62
CA GLN A 224 10.24 14.81 8.95
C GLN A 224 9.02 14.54 9.85
N GLU A 225 9.21 14.14 11.12
CA GLU A 225 8.09 13.98 12.04
C GLU A 225 7.39 15.32 12.33
N LEU A 226 8.12 16.40 12.59
CA LEU A 226 7.57 17.74 12.86
C LEU A 226 6.71 18.25 11.70
N TYR A 227 7.18 18.10 10.46
CA TYR A 227 6.53 18.59 9.25
C TYR A 227 5.31 17.75 8.87
N TYR A 228 5.17 16.53 9.38
CA TYR A 228 4.10 15.57 9.03
C TYR A 228 2.67 16.11 9.21
N PHE A 229 2.47 17.09 10.10
CA PHE A 229 1.19 17.76 10.30
C PHE A 229 1.25 19.29 10.08
N CYS A 230 2.29 19.79 9.42
CA CYS A 230 2.41 21.19 9.00
C CYS A 230 1.86 21.38 7.58
N ASP A 231 1.09 22.44 7.38
CA ASP A 231 0.69 22.90 6.05
C ASP A 231 1.85 23.69 5.43
N GLY A 232 2.83 22.98 4.87
CA GLY A 232 4.06 23.54 4.28
C GLY A 232 5.30 23.45 5.19
N VAL A 233 6.42 24.03 4.74
CA VAL A 233 7.70 24.01 5.46
C VAL A 233 7.74 25.17 6.47
N PRO A 234 7.85 24.93 7.79
CA PRO A 234 7.72 25.96 8.81
C PRO A 234 9.02 26.74 9.12
N PHE A 235 10.17 26.34 8.55
CA PHE A 235 11.49 26.89 8.87
C PHE A 235 12.29 27.20 7.57
N PRO A 236 12.90 28.39 7.42
CA PRO A 236 13.81 28.69 6.31
C PRO A 236 15.05 27.77 6.30
N GLU A 237 15.66 27.52 5.14
CA GLU A 237 16.78 26.59 5.00
C GLU A 237 17.98 26.95 5.90
N ILE A 238 18.35 28.24 5.95
CA ILE A 238 19.44 28.75 6.80
C ILE A 238 19.15 28.49 8.30
N THR A 239 17.87 28.50 8.69
CA THR A 239 17.45 28.15 10.06
C THR A 239 17.57 26.63 10.29
N VAL A 240 17.22 25.82 9.28
CA VAL A 240 17.38 24.35 9.33
C VAL A 240 18.85 23.95 9.46
N GLU A 241 19.78 24.66 8.81
CA GLU A 241 21.22 24.46 8.96
C GLU A 241 21.68 24.82 10.39
N GLU A 242 21.32 26.00 10.91
CA GLU A 242 21.68 26.42 12.29
C GLU A 242 21.22 25.39 13.34
N MET A 243 19.99 24.87 13.21
CA MET A 243 19.41 23.88 14.12
C MET A 243 20.04 22.47 14.02
N LYS A 244 20.77 22.17 12.94
CA LYS A 244 21.54 20.93 12.77
C LYS A 244 22.95 21.05 13.36
N GLU A 245 23.58 22.21 13.23
CA GLU A 245 24.92 22.46 13.79
C GLU A 245 24.90 22.70 15.31
N GLU A 246 23.91 23.45 15.82
CA GLU A 246 23.78 23.77 17.24
C GLU A 246 22.51 23.18 17.89
N GLU A 247 22.60 22.86 19.19
CA GLU A 247 21.42 22.49 19.99
C GLU A 247 20.33 23.59 19.94
N CYS A 248 19.07 23.23 19.84
CA CYS A 248 17.95 24.08 20.23
C CYS A 248 17.63 23.95 21.73
N ILE A 249 16.85 24.88 22.28
CA ILE A 249 16.22 24.72 23.60
C ILE A 249 14.72 24.51 23.42
N VAL A 250 14.17 23.43 24.00
CA VAL A 250 12.74 23.15 24.00
C VAL A 250 12.17 23.38 25.39
N LEU A 251 11.07 24.11 25.52
CA LEU A 251 10.42 24.44 26.78
C LEU A 251 9.07 23.73 26.89
N LEU A 252 8.84 23.06 28.03
CA LEU A 252 7.56 22.45 28.39
C LEU A 252 6.80 23.37 29.34
N LEU A 253 5.62 23.84 28.96
CA LEU A 253 4.84 24.80 29.74
C LEU A 253 3.54 24.19 30.29
N LYS A 254 3.13 24.64 31.47
CA LYS A 254 1.82 24.34 32.10
C LYS A 254 1.25 25.58 32.79
N PRO A 255 -0.07 25.64 33.07
CA PRO A 255 -0.66 26.69 33.89
C PRO A 255 -0.07 26.73 35.33
N GLN A 256 -0.02 27.92 35.92
CA GLN A 256 0.36 28.14 37.32
C GLN A 256 -0.81 27.81 38.25
N ALA A 257 -0.60 26.93 39.24
CA ALA A 257 -1.64 26.49 40.19
C ALA A 257 -2.21 27.60 41.11
N SER A 258 -1.68 28.82 41.05
CA SER A 258 -2.16 30.00 41.78
C SER A 258 -3.18 30.85 40.99
N LYS A 259 -3.32 30.60 39.68
CA LYS A 259 -4.34 31.21 38.82
C LYS A 259 -5.25 30.08 38.32
N GLU A 260 -6.47 29.97 38.84
CA GLU A 260 -7.51 29.13 38.21
C GLU A 260 -7.92 29.75 36.87
N LEU A 261 -7.10 29.44 35.86
CA LEU A 261 -7.30 29.85 34.49
C LEU A 261 -8.12 28.78 33.79
N ASP A 262 -9.37 29.13 33.47
CA ASP A 262 -10.28 28.35 32.63
C ASP A 262 -9.82 28.41 31.16
N ILE A 263 -8.62 27.87 30.92
CA ILE A 263 -7.93 27.77 29.63
C ILE A 263 -8.06 26.31 29.17
N PRO A 264 -9.10 25.96 28.38
CA PRO A 264 -9.22 24.63 27.79
C PRO A 264 -8.20 24.38 26.67
N LYS A 265 -7.47 25.40 26.20
CA LYS A 265 -6.35 25.29 25.25
C LYS A 265 -5.26 26.32 25.54
N ILE A 266 -4.10 25.86 26.00
CA ILE A 266 -2.91 26.69 26.31
C ILE A 266 -2.29 27.36 25.06
N ASP A 267 -2.67 26.90 23.88
CA ASP A 267 -2.00 27.23 22.61
C ASP A 267 -2.35 28.63 22.11
N LYS A 268 -3.60 29.08 22.29
CA LYS A 268 -3.98 30.45 21.94
C LYS A 268 -3.20 31.49 22.77
N PRO A 269 -3.07 31.34 24.10
CA PRO A 269 -2.11 32.13 24.89
C PRO A 269 -0.66 32.04 24.37
N LEU A 270 -0.14 30.86 24.04
CA LEU A 270 1.25 30.71 23.57
C LEU A 270 1.52 31.39 22.23
N LEU A 271 0.60 31.24 21.26
CA LEU A 271 0.64 31.95 19.99
C LEU A 271 0.55 33.47 20.20
N GLN A 272 -0.24 33.94 21.17
CA GLN A 272 -0.31 35.36 21.53
C GLN A 272 0.96 35.87 22.23
N ILE A 273 1.60 35.08 23.10
CA ILE A 273 2.87 35.43 23.76
C ILE A 273 3.99 35.59 22.72
N VAL A 274 4.03 34.77 21.68
CA VAL A 274 5.13 34.78 20.70
C VAL A 274 4.83 35.70 19.52
N TYR A 275 3.66 35.58 18.88
CA TYR A 275 3.34 36.30 17.64
C TYR A 275 2.46 37.55 17.84
N GLY A 276 1.84 37.72 19.02
CA GLY A 276 0.97 38.86 19.35
C GLY A 276 -0.52 38.57 19.15
N PRO A 277 -1.40 39.58 19.30
CA PRO A 277 -2.84 39.42 19.05
C PRO A 277 -3.11 38.97 17.61
N MET A 278 -4.08 38.06 17.44
CA MET A 278 -4.36 37.32 16.20
C MET A 278 -5.02 38.16 15.10
N GLU A 279 -4.36 39.22 14.66
CA GLU A 279 -4.71 40.03 13.47
C GLU A 279 -3.47 40.35 12.60
N LYS A 280 -2.29 39.81 12.92
CA LYS A 280 -1.04 40.02 12.19
C LYS A 280 -0.17 38.76 12.12
N ALA A 281 0.74 38.69 11.14
CA ALA A 281 1.59 37.53 10.85
C ALA A 281 2.80 37.40 11.80
N PRO A 282 3.46 36.22 11.89
CA PRO A 282 4.76 36.06 12.55
C PRO A 282 5.78 37.12 12.07
N GLY A 283 6.61 37.62 12.98
CA GLY A 283 7.62 38.66 12.66
C GLY A 283 7.09 40.11 12.67
N SER A 284 5.77 40.32 12.77
CA SER A 284 5.14 41.65 12.73
C SER A 284 5.77 42.68 13.70
N PRO A 285 5.86 43.97 13.31
CA PRO A 285 6.39 45.05 14.15
C PRO A 285 5.82 45.07 15.56
N GLY A 286 6.69 44.90 16.56
CA GLY A 286 6.34 44.90 17.98
C GLY A 286 5.94 43.54 18.56
N SER A 287 5.90 42.47 17.76
CA SER A 287 5.69 41.11 18.28
C SER A 287 6.87 40.67 19.17
N PRO A 288 6.65 39.93 20.28
CA PRO A 288 7.75 39.48 21.14
C PRO A 288 8.75 38.57 20.42
N ALA A 289 8.31 37.76 19.45
CA ALA A 289 9.18 36.97 18.58
C ALA A 289 10.24 37.84 17.87
N GLN A 290 9.86 39.00 17.34
CA GLN A 290 10.75 39.89 16.60
C GLN A 290 11.99 40.31 17.40
N LYS A 291 11.88 40.41 18.75
CA LYS A 291 13.01 40.73 19.65
C LYS A 291 14.06 39.60 19.77
N LEU A 292 13.72 38.40 19.31
CA LEU A 292 14.61 37.23 19.30
C LEU A 292 15.14 36.91 17.90
N TYR A 293 14.58 37.51 16.84
CA TYR A 293 15.08 37.33 15.49
C TYR A 293 16.46 37.96 15.33
N LYS A 294 17.28 37.38 14.46
CA LYS A 294 18.54 37.98 13.99
C LYS A 294 18.32 38.44 12.55
N LEU A 295 17.88 39.69 12.42
CA LEU A 295 17.68 40.36 11.13
C LEU A 295 19.03 40.67 10.46
N GLU A 296 19.09 40.57 9.13
CA GLU A 296 20.30 40.98 8.38
C GLU A 296 20.44 42.51 8.34
N ASN A 297 19.33 43.23 8.09
CA ASN A 297 19.26 44.70 8.16
C ASN A 297 18.36 45.14 9.33
N PRO A 298 18.91 45.54 10.50
CA PRO A 298 18.10 46.02 11.61
C PRO A 298 17.45 47.38 11.30
N LEU A 299 16.14 47.48 11.51
CA LEU A 299 15.40 48.75 11.40
C LEU A 299 15.98 49.81 12.36
N PRO A 300 16.02 51.10 11.96
CA PRO A 300 16.54 52.17 12.80
C PRO A 300 15.66 52.37 14.05
N SER A 301 16.29 52.33 15.23
CA SER A 301 15.62 52.50 16.53
C SER A 301 14.96 53.88 16.66
N ALA A 302 13.64 53.94 16.54
CA ALA A 302 12.87 55.16 16.74
C ALA A 302 12.69 55.49 18.24
N GLU A 303 13.64 56.21 18.82
CA GLU A 303 13.45 56.89 20.11
C GLU A 303 12.50 58.08 19.93
N VAL A 304 11.22 57.88 20.24
CA VAL A 304 10.18 58.93 20.12
C VAL A 304 10.10 59.76 21.40
N GLU A 305 10.76 60.92 21.43
CA GLU A 305 10.47 61.95 22.43
C GLU A 305 9.06 62.51 22.24
N ILE A 306 8.23 62.44 23.28
CA ILE A 306 6.85 62.93 23.25
C ILE A 306 6.85 64.45 23.47
N THR A 307 6.41 65.20 22.46
CA THR A 307 6.04 66.61 22.59
C THR A 307 4.58 66.83 22.18
N ALA A 308 3.85 67.63 22.96
CA ALA A 308 2.41 67.84 22.80
C ALA A 308 2.10 68.97 21.79
N PRO A 309 0.96 68.92 21.08
CA PRO A 309 0.66 69.85 19.98
C PRO A 309 0.22 71.25 20.44
N SER A 310 0.41 72.22 19.55
CA SER A 310 -0.19 73.57 19.59
C SER A 310 -0.88 73.85 18.24
N VAL A 311 -1.76 74.85 18.18
CA VAL A 311 -2.84 74.94 17.18
C VAL A 311 -2.82 76.24 16.38
N MET A 312 -3.38 76.21 15.16
CA MET A 312 -3.71 77.34 14.25
C MET A 312 -2.50 77.95 13.49
N GLU A 313 -2.65 78.61 12.33
CA GLU A 313 -3.86 79.11 11.63
C GLU A 313 -3.71 79.03 10.07
N VAL A 314 -4.72 79.48 9.31
CA VAL A 314 -4.90 79.24 7.85
C VAL A 314 -4.80 80.52 7.02
N VAL A 315 -4.15 80.49 5.84
CA VAL A 315 -4.44 81.36 4.69
C VAL A 315 -4.17 80.61 3.37
N ALA A 316 -4.89 80.91 2.29
CA ALA A 316 -4.74 80.31 0.97
C ALA A 316 -4.72 81.38 -0.15
N ASP A 317 -4.13 81.07 -1.32
CA ASP A 317 -4.41 81.73 -2.60
C ASP A 317 -3.98 80.86 -3.81
N VAL A 318 -4.68 80.97 -4.95
CA VAL A 318 -4.48 80.19 -6.20
C VAL A 318 -4.97 81.00 -7.41
N PRO A 319 -4.08 81.40 -8.35
CA PRO A 319 -4.18 80.93 -9.76
C PRO A 319 -2.82 81.02 -10.56
N PRO A 320 -2.76 80.88 -11.91
CA PRO A 320 -3.32 79.88 -12.82
C PRO A 320 -2.24 79.20 -13.74
N PRO A 321 -2.58 78.18 -14.56
CA PRO A 321 -1.73 77.63 -15.64
C PRO A 321 -1.95 78.38 -16.98
N PRO A 322 -1.38 77.99 -18.17
CA PRO A 322 -0.35 77.00 -18.54
C PRO A 322 0.86 77.75 -19.21
N PRO A 323 1.54 77.38 -20.35
CA PRO A 323 1.68 76.13 -21.11
C PRO A 323 3.14 75.59 -21.31
N PRO A 324 3.85 75.59 -22.48
CA PRO A 324 4.26 74.29 -23.05
C PRO A 324 5.75 74.07 -23.46
N ALA A 325 6.15 72.79 -23.36
CA ALA A 325 7.00 71.99 -24.27
C ALA A 325 8.29 72.55 -24.93
N LYS A 326 9.38 71.76 -24.86
CA LYS A 326 10.00 71.08 -26.04
C LYS A 326 11.32 70.32 -25.72
N LYS A 327 11.45 69.13 -26.33
CA LYS A 327 12.70 68.46 -26.81
C LYS A 327 13.77 68.19 -25.73
N GLU A 328 14.84 67.43 -25.94
CA GLU A 328 15.48 66.80 -27.13
C GLU A 328 15.83 65.31 -26.76
N GLU A 329 15.68 64.33 -27.66
CA GLU A 329 16.73 63.66 -28.47
C GLU A 329 17.77 62.81 -27.68
N ASP A 330 18.12 61.55 -28.03
CA ASP A 330 17.43 60.48 -28.82
C ASP A 330 17.54 59.10 -28.06
N GLU A 331 18.14 57.94 -28.43
CA GLU A 331 18.92 57.39 -29.58
C GLU A 331 18.98 55.82 -29.50
N ASP A 332 18.14 55.09 -30.29
CA ASP A 332 18.17 53.64 -30.71
C ASP A 332 18.19 52.48 -29.65
N GLU A 333 17.78 51.21 -29.89
CA GLU A 333 17.84 50.28 -31.07
C GLU A 333 16.56 49.40 -31.31
N GLU A 334 16.56 48.65 -32.42
CA GLU A 334 15.52 47.75 -32.98
C GLU A 334 15.59 46.32 -32.34
N GLU A 335 14.74 45.29 -32.54
CA GLU A 335 13.94 44.84 -33.70
C GLU A 335 12.49 44.38 -33.38
N GLU A 336 11.75 44.34 -34.49
CA GLU A 336 10.53 43.65 -34.89
C GLU A 336 10.27 42.23 -34.32
N GLY A 337 9.03 41.70 -34.32
CA GLY A 337 7.75 42.32 -34.72
C GLY A 337 6.59 41.31 -34.82
N SER A 338 5.44 41.81 -35.28
CA SER A 338 4.35 41.14 -36.03
C SER A 338 3.61 39.91 -35.41
N GLU A 339 2.34 39.60 -35.72
CA GLU A 339 1.36 40.11 -36.69
C GLU A 339 -0.03 40.39 -36.05
N GLU A 340 -0.92 41.06 -36.80
CA GLU A 340 -2.39 41.04 -36.60
C GLU A 340 -2.98 39.69 -37.14
N ARG A 341 -4.28 39.35 -37.28
CA ARG A 341 -5.57 40.08 -37.33
C ARG A 341 -6.76 39.10 -37.42
N GLU A 342 -7.96 39.47 -36.93
CA GLU A 342 -9.33 39.07 -37.40
C GLU A 342 -9.65 37.54 -37.63
N GLU A 343 -10.84 37.01 -37.95
CA GLU A 343 -12.19 37.52 -38.28
C GLU A 343 -13.29 36.46 -38.01
N GLY A 344 -14.56 36.87 -37.82
CA GLY A 344 -15.81 36.14 -38.18
C GLY A 344 -16.22 34.81 -37.48
N SER A 345 -17.48 34.35 -37.53
CA SER A 345 -18.77 34.93 -37.98
C SER A 345 -19.97 34.04 -37.57
N GLU A 346 -21.14 34.64 -37.25
CA GLU A 346 -22.51 34.37 -37.81
C GLU A 346 -23.12 32.93 -37.79
N GLU A 347 -24.44 32.67 -37.72
CA GLU A 347 -25.69 33.46 -37.56
C GLU A 347 -26.89 32.50 -37.20
N ASP A 348 -28.08 33.03 -36.83
CA ASP A 348 -29.38 32.86 -37.55
C ASP A 348 -30.62 33.38 -36.75
N GLU A 349 -31.73 33.65 -37.47
CA GLU A 349 -33.02 34.31 -37.13
C GLU A 349 -33.81 33.78 -35.90
N GLY A 350 -34.80 34.48 -35.31
CA GLY A 350 -35.53 35.74 -35.62
C GLY A 350 -36.85 35.79 -34.80
N ILE A 351 -37.82 36.72 -34.89
CA ILE A 351 -38.02 38.08 -35.47
C ILE A 351 -39.34 38.63 -34.83
N GLY A 352 -39.51 39.94 -34.56
CA GLY A 352 -40.87 40.49 -34.29
C GLY A 352 -41.07 41.79 -33.46
N GLN A 353 -40.86 42.96 -34.08
CA GLN A 353 -41.67 44.22 -34.01
C GLN A 353 -42.38 44.69 -32.71
N GLU A 354 -42.49 45.99 -32.37
CA GLU A 354 -41.84 47.28 -32.75
C GLU A 354 -42.59 48.39 -31.98
N LYS A 355 -41.89 49.37 -31.37
CA LYS A 355 -42.32 50.78 -31.27
C LYS A 355 -41.31 51.66 -30.54
N GLU A 356 -41.15 52.89 -31.03
CA GLU A 356 -40.28 53.95 -30.52
C GLU A 356 -41.05 54.95 -29.63
N GLU A 357 -40.36 55.60 -28.69
CA GLU A 357 -40.62 56.97 -28.23
C GLU A 357 -39.39 57.48 -27.45
N GLU A 358 -38.87 58.67 -27.78
CA GLU A 358 -37.75 59.35 -27.10
C GLU A 358 -38.24 60.46 -26.14
N PRO A 359 -37.43 60.91 -25.15
CA PRO A 359 -37.87 61.80 -24.06
C PRO A 359 -37.54 63.28 -24.25
N GLU A 360 -38.34 64.17 -23.63
CA GLU A 360 -38.07 65.62 -23.48
C GLU A 360 -38.39 66.11 -22.04
N GLU A 361 -37.51 66.98 -21.51
CA GLU A 361 -37.73 68.00 -20.43
C GLU A 361 -38.26 67.54 -19.03
N GLU A 362 -38.01 68.17 -17.87
CA GLU A 362 -37.14 69.26 -17.34
C GLU A 362 -37.18 69.14 -15.76
N PRO A 363 -36.68 70.08 -14.91
CA PRO A 363 -35.27 70.34 -14.59
C PRO A 363 -34.95 70.26 -13.06
N GLU A 364 -33.68 70.49 -12.73
CA GLU A 364 -33.12 71.03 -11.46
C GLU A 364 -33.68 70.59 -10.08
N LYS A 365 -32.79 69.98 -9.26
CA LYS A 365 -32.69 70.27 -7.82
C LYS A 365 -31.30 69.97 -7.26
N GLU A 366 -30.90 70.77 -6.28
CA GLU A 366 -29.64 70.66 -5.56
C GLU A 366 -29.77 69.62 -4.42
N GLU A 367 -28.84 68.65 -4.35
CA GLU A 367 -28.52 67.91 -3.12
C GLU A 367 -26.99 67.79 -3.00
N GLU A 368 -26.52 67.56 -1.77
CA GLU A 368 -25.13 67.84 -1.35
C GLU A 368 -24.13 66.79 -1.82
N VAL A 369 -22.92 67.22 -2.18
CA VAL A 369 -21.78 66.32 -2.45
C VAL A 369 -21.32 65.69 -1.14
N PRO A 370 -21.33 64.35 -0.98
CA PRO A 370 -20.69 63.71 0.15
C PRO A 370 -19.18 63.91 0.04
N GLU A 371 -18.55 64.44 1.08
CA GLU A 371 -17.10 64.51 1.20
C GLU A 371 -16.56 63.07 1.23
N GLU A 372 -15.88 62.63 0.16
CA GLU A 372 -15.28 61.29 0.13
C GLU A 372 -14.27 61.18 1.26
N ALA A 373 -14.57 60.31 2.24
CA ALA A 373 -13.62 59.97 3.28
C ALA A 373 -12.33 59.46 2.60
N PRO A 374 -11.14 59.96 3.00
CA PRO A 374 -9.90 59.54 2.36
C PRO A 374 -9.79 58.02 2.42
N PRO A 375 -9.29 57.37 1.35
CA PRO A 375 -9.19 55.92 1.31
C PRO A 375 -8.43 55.44 2.56
N PRO A 376 -8.86 54.34 3.19
CA PRO A 376 -8.17 53.83 4.37
C PRO A 376 -6.69 53.65 4.01
N PRO A 377 -5.75 54.05 4.89
CA PRO A 377 -4.34 53.88 4.61
C PRO A 377 -4.10 52.41 4.24
N PRO A 378 -3.26 52.12 3.22
CA PRO A 378 -3.01 50.75 2.81
C PRO A 378 -2.61 49.92 4.04
N PRO A 379 -3.06 48.66 4.15
CA PRO A 379 -2.67 47.80 5.25
C PRO A 379 -1.15 47.88 5.41
N PRO A 380 -0.61 48.21 6.60
CA PRO A 380 0.81 48.44 6.77
C PRO A 380 1.54 47.21 6.29
N GLU A 381 2.39 47.39 5.27
CA GLU A 381 2.96 46.30 4.49
C GLU A 381 3.48 45.21 5.43
N ALA A 382 2.94 44.01 5.27
CA ALA A 382 3.39 42.88 6.05
C ALA A 382 4.85 42.64 5.69
N LEU A 383 5.76 43.01 6.59
CA LEU A 383 7.19 42.80 6.41
C LEU A 383 7.40 41.31 6.15
N GLU A 384 7.67 40.99 4.89
CA GLU A 384 8.16 39.68 4.50
C GLU A 384 9.46 39.46 5.28
N ILE A 385 9.49 38.38 6.06
CA ILE A 385 10.71 37.95 6.75
C ILE A 385 11.71 37.67 5.63
N GLY A 386 12.82 38.43 5.58
CA GLY A 386 13.78 38.30 4.50
C GLY A 386 14.34 36.88 4.42
N GLU A 387 14.74 36.42 3.23
CA GLU A 387 15.26 35.06 3.05
C GLU A 387 16.45 34.72 3.99
N ASN A 388 17.17 35.77 4.44
CA ASN A 388 18.30 35.71 5.36
C ASN A 388 17.95 35.98 6.85
N ASP A 389 16.71 36.34 7.19
CA ASP A 389 16.31 36.71 8.55
C ASP A 389 16.06 35.45 9.42
N LEU A 390 16.92 35.22 10.40
CA LEU A 390 16.83 34.06 11.28
C LEU A 390 15.75 34.27 12.36
N MET A 391 14.76 33.37 12.39
CA MET A 391 13.69 33.35 13.39
C MET A 391 14.22 32.99 14.79
N GLY A 392 13.84 33.71 15.84
CA GLY A 392 14.34 33.41 17.20
C GLY A 392 13.58 32.34 17.99
N VAL A 393 12.31 32.09 17.63
CA VAL A 393 11.38 31.28 18.42
C VAL A 393 10.24 30.76 17.56
N TRP A 394 9.79 29.54 17.85
CA TRP A 394 8.64 28.91 17.21
C TRP A 394 7.70 28.23 18.22
N VAL A 395 6.39 28.32 17.93
CA VAL A 395 5.32 27.64 18.65
C VAL A 395 4.58 26.75 17.66
N PRO A 396 4.24 25.50 18.02
CA PRO A 396 3.44 24.64 17.15
C PRO A 396 2.10 25.32 16.77
N PRO A 397 1.81 25.50 15.46
CA PRO A 397 0.65 26.27 15.02
C PRO A 397 -0.69 25.53 15.18
N THR A 398 -0.66 24.21 15.36
CA THR A 398 -1.87 23.38 15.52
C THR A 398 -1.69 22.35 16.64
N ASP A 399 -2.80 21.92 17.23
CA ASP A 399 -2.85 20.83 18.22
C ASP A 399 -2.07 19.58 17.75
N LYS A 400 -2.18 19.22 16.47
CA LYS A 400 -1.47 18.06 15.90
C LYS A 400 0.04 18.24 15.98
N VAL A 401 0.56 19.36 15.47
CA VAL A 401 2.01 19.65 15.51
C VAL A 401 2.50 19.77 16.95
N ARG A 402 1.68 20.31 17.87
CA ARG A 402 1.95 20.33 19.31
C ARG A 402 2.12 18.92 19.87
N SER A 403 1.21 18.01 19.54
CA SER A 403 1.29 16.61 19.99
C SER A 403 2.55 15.91 19.46
N THR A 404 2.97 16.21 18.23
CA THR A 404 4.26 15.75 17.66
C THR A 404 5.46 16.30 18.44
N CYS A 405 5.47 17.60 18.77
CA CYS A 405 6.55 18.19 19.57
C CYS A 405 6.64 17.57 20.98
N LEU A 406 5.50 17.29 21.62
CA LEU A 406 5.44 16.58 22.89
C LEU A 406 5.95 15.13 22.76
N LYS A 407 5.54 14.41 21.70
CA LYS A 407 6.01 13.05 21.36
C LYS A 407 7.53 12.99 21.18
N ILE A 408 8.12 13.91 20.42
CA ILE A 408 9.56 13.92 20.11
C ILE A 408 10.36 14.37 21.33
N PHE A 409 10.16 15.61 21.77
CA PHE A 409 11.05 16.27 22.74
C PHE A 409 10.76 15.88 24.19
N PHE A 410 9.55 15.39 24.47
CA PHE A 410 9.09 15.06 25.82
C PHE A 410 8.47 13.65 25.89
N SER A 411 9.00 12.72 25.08
CA SER A 411 8.57 11.33 24.94
C SER A 411 8.31 10.60 26.26
N LYS A 412 9.11 10.91 27.30
CA LYS A 412 8.98 10.41 28.68
C LYS A 412 7.63 10.67 29.36
N TYR A 413 6.84 11.64 28.88
CA TYR A 413 5.45 11.85 29.33
C TYR A 413 4.39 11.30 28.36
N CYS A 414 4.80 10.87 27.16
CA CYS A 414 3.88 10.42 26.11
C CYS A 414 3.82 8.90 25.96
N GLN A 415 4.65 8.13 26.70
CA GLN A 415 4.86 6.68 26.49
C GLN A 415 3.53 5.89 26.47
N ASP A 416 2.65 6.13 27.43
CA ASP A 416 1.33 5.46 27.54
C ASP A 416 0.33 5.85 26.43
N CYS A 417 0.63 6.89 25.65
CA CYS A 417 -0.17 7.33 24.51
C CYS A 417 0.34 6.78 23.16
N LEU A 418 1.57 6.24 23.11
CA LEU A 418 2.17 5.76 21.86
C LEU A 418 1.58 4.41 21.45
N ILE A 419 1.44 4.21 20.14
CA ILE A 419 0.95 2.97 19.57
C ILE A 419 2.16 2.21 19.02
N ALA A 420 2.37 0.97 19.48
CA ALA A 420 3.41 0.12 18.92
C ALA A 420 3.21 0.00 17.40
N PRO A 421 4.25 0.20 16.57
CA PRO A 421 4.13 0.01 15.14
C PRO A 421 3.76 -1.46 14.85
N PRO A 422 3.01 -1.73 13.76
CA PRO A 422 2.78 -3.10 13.33
C PRO A 422 4.13 -3.79 13.12
N GLN A 423 4.28 -4.99 13.68
CA GLN A 423 5.47 -5.80 13.40
C GLN A 423 5.38 -6.33 11.97
N PRO A 424 6.49 -6.34 11.21
CA PRO A 424 6.48 -6.92 9.87
C PRO A 424 6.14 -8.41 9.93
N ASP A 425 5.40 -8.89 8.94
CA ASP A 425 5.15 -10.33 8.75
C ASP A 425 6.49 -11.08 8.73
N PRO A 426 6.63 -12.19 9.48
CA PRO A 426 7.87 -12.95 9.50
C PRO A 426 8.13 -13.58 8.13
N ASP A 427 9.39 -13.89 7.82
CA ASP A 427 9.74 -14.66 6.62
C ASP A 427 8.91 -15.96 6.55
N HIS A 428 8.32 -16.22 5.39
CA HIS A 428 7.42 -17.34 5.14
C HIS A 428 7.58 -17.89 3.72
N VAL A 429 7.03 -19.07 3.48
CA VAL A 429 6.93 -19.73 2.17
C VAL A 429 5.48 -20.13 1.89
N ALA A 430 5.10 -20.15 0.61
CA ALA A 430 3.94 -20.90 0.16
C ALA A 430 4.32 -22.39 0.11
N VAL A 431 3.39 -23.27 0.52
CA VAL A 431 3.50 -24.72 0.34
C VAL A 431 2.17 -25.25 -0.19
N VAL A 432 2.23 -26.10 -1.22
CA VAL A 432 1.06 -26.55 -1.98
C VAL A 432 0.97 -28.07 -1.94
N PHE A 433 -0.19 -28.59 -1.58
CA PHE A 433 -0.50 -30.01 -1.54
C PHE A 433 -1.79 -30.33 -2.29
N ASP A 434 -1.88 -31.54 -2.83
CA ASP A 434 -3.13 -32.10 -3.33
C ASP A 434 -4.09 -32.43 -2.16
N LEU A 435 -5.30 -31.87 -2.16
CA LEU A 435 -6.25 -32.08 -1.07
C LEU A 435 -6.66 -33.56 -0.96
N MET A 436 -6.91 -34.20 -2.10
CA MET A 436 -7.49 -35.55 -2.15
C MET A 436 -6.54 -36.63 -1.63
N THR A 437 -5.23 -36.43 -1.76
CA THR A 437 -4.19 -37.38 -1.33
C THR A 437 -3.46 -37.00 -0.05
N LYS A 438 -3.43 -35.71 0.34
CA LYS A 438 -2.62 -35.22 1.47
C LYS A 438 -3.36 -34.55 2.62
N LYS A 439 -4.71 -34.45 2.60
CA LYS A 439 -5.52 -33.81 3.68
C LYS A 439 -5.07 -34.18 5.09
N GLU A 440 -4.99 -35.47 5.41
CA GLU A 440 -4.73 -35.94 6.78
C GLU A 440 -3.28 -35.69 7.22
N GLU A 441 -2.30 -36.02 6.38
CA GLU A 441 -0.87 -35.77 6.65
C GLU A 441 -0.60 -34.28 6.91
N VAL A 442 -1.13 -33.41 6.05
CA VAL A 442 -0.97 -31.95 6.13
C VAL A 442 -1.65 -31.40 7.38
N PHE A 443 -2.86 -31.85 7.69
CA PHE A 443 -3.61 -31.40 8.87
C PHE A 443 -2.92 -31.78 10.17
N ASN A 444 -2.30 -32.96 10.25
CA ASN A 444 -1.52 -33.37 11.42
C ASN A 444 -0.31 -32.44 11.68
N VAL A 445 0.45 -32.08 10.64
CA VAL A 445 1.58 -31.13 10.78
C VAL A 445 1.08 -29.71 11.12
N MET A 446 -0.07 -29.28 10.58
CA MET A 446 -0.72 -28.02 10.98
C MET A 446 -1.11 -28.00 12.46
N GLN A 447 -1.62 -29.12 13.00
CA GLN A 447 -1.95 -29.25 14.43
C GLN A 447 -0.71 -29.32 15.33
N GLN A 448 0.43 -29.80 14.81
CA GLN A 448 1.72 -29.80 15.52
C GLN A 448 2.36 -28.40 15.59
N TYR A 449 2.18 -27.58 14.54
CA TYR A 449 2.78 -26.23 14.44
C TYR A 449 1.78 -25.08 14.21
N PRO A 450 0.70 -24.94 15.01
CA PRO A 450 -0.40 -24.00 14.77
C PRO A 450 -0.03 -22.52 14.95
N LYS A 451 1.21 -22.20 15.34
CA LYS A 451 1.77 -20.84 15.41
C LYS A 451 2.61 -20.46 14.18
N GLU A 452 2.98 -21.45 13.37
CA GLU A 452 3.80 -21.28 12.17
C GLU A 452 2.94 -21.29 10.90
N ILE A 453 1.74 -21.87 10.94
CA ILE A 453 0.73 -21.70 9.89
C ILE A 453 0.13 -20.29 10.04
N MET A 454 0.58 -19.34 9.21
CA MET A 454 0.07 -17.97 9.26
C MET A 454 -1.31 -17.87 8.61
N ARG A 455 -1.47 -18.51 7.45
CA ARG A 455 -2.72 -18.62 6.69
C ARG A 455 -2.76 -19.97 5.99
N TYR A 456 -3.94 -20.50 5.73
CA TYR A 456 -4.14 -21.61 4.80
C TYR A 456 -5.48 -21.45 4.07
N GLY A 457 -5.64 -22.11 2.94
CA GLY A 457 -6.88 -22.12 2.16
C GLY A 457 -6.93 -23.26 1.14
N LEU A 458 -8.11 -23.45 0.56
CA LEU A 458 -8.43 -24.50 -0.40
C LEU A 458 -8.82 -23.87 -1.74
N PHE A 459 -8.12 -24.26 -2.81
CA PHE A 459 -8.17 -23.60 -4.12
C PHE A 459 -8.40 -24.60 -5.27
N ASP A 460 -8.78 -24.10 -6.46
CA ASP A 460 -9.12 -24.93 -7.63
C ASP A 460 -7.91 -25.52 -8.38
N GLU A 461 -6.81 -24.76 -8.47
CA GLU A 461 -5.65 -25.06 -9.31
C GLU A 461 -4.30 -25.00 -8.56
N GLU A 462 -3.27 -25.62 -9.14
CA GLU A 462 -1.90 -25.65 -8.63
C GLU A 462 -1.12 -24.35 -8.89
N ASN A 463 -1.53 -23.57 -9.90
CA ASN A 463 -0.84 -22.35 -10.31
C ASN A 463 -1.13 -21.19 -9.35
N LEU A 464 -0.16 -20.82 -8.51
CA LEU A 464 -0.27 -19.71 -7.56
C LEU A 464 -0.49 -18.32 -8.20
N GLU A 465 -0.41 -18.20 -9.53
CA GLU A 465 -0.74 -16.98 -10.27
C GLU A 465 -2.21 -16.89 -10.73
N GLU A 466 -2.91 -18.01 -10.92
CA GLU A 466 -4.24 -18.10 -11.58
C GLU A 466 -5.30 -18.85 -10.75
N THR A 467 -4.89 -19.48 -9.64
CA THR A 467 -5.72 -20.26 -8.72
C THR A 467 -6.74 -19.40 -7.95
N LYS A 468 -7.91 -19.96 -7.69
CA LYS A 468 -9.08 -19.29 -7.08
C LYS A 468 -9.51 -19.99 -5.81
N LEU A 469 -9.79 -19.19 -4.78
CA LEU A 469 -10.23 -19.68 -3.47
C LEU A 469 -11.61 -20.35 -3.55
N ILE A 470 -11.67 -21.65 -3.24
CA ILE A 470 -12.92 -22.41 -3.06
C ILE A 470 -13.42 -22.26 -1.63
N ALA A 471 -12.55 -22.41 -0.63
CA ALA A 471 -12.92 -22.34 0.79
C ALA A 471 -11.72 -21.94 1.68
N LYS A 472 -11.96 -21.11 2.70
CA LYS A 472 -10.90 -20.74 3.67
C LYS A 472 -10.48 -21.91 4.58
N SER A 473 -11.37 -22.86 4.89
CA SER A 473 -11.10 -23.98 5.81
C SER A 473 -11.75 -25.29 5.36
N PHE A 474 -11.31 -26.42 5.94
CA PHE A 474 -11.87 -27.74 5.64
C PHE A 474 -13.37 -27.82 5.96
N LYS A 475 -13.81 -27.28 7.10
CA LYS A 475 -15.24 -27.14 7.46
C LYS A 475 -16.02 -26.37 6.40
N LYS A 476 -15.46 -25.27 5.87
CA LYS A 476 -16.14 -24.44 4.85
C LYS A 476 -16.32 -25.17 3.52
N LEU A 477 -15.41 -26.07 3.15
CA LEU A 477 -15.55 -26.95 1.96
C LEU A 477 -16.70 -27.96 2.08
N GLU A 478 -17.11 -28.29 3.31
CA GLU A 478 -18.16 -29.28 3.61
C GLU A 478 -19.56 -28.64 3.71
N LEU A 479 -19.67 -27.32 3.55
CA LEU A 479 -20.94 -26.59 3.52
C LEU A 479 -21.72 -26.79 2.19
N PRO A 480 -23.06 -26.96 2.25
CA PRO A 480 -23.89 -27.12 1.06
C PRO A 480 -23.93 -25.83 0.23
N GLY A 481 -23.45 -25.92 -1.01
CA GLY A 481 -23.40 -24.80 -1.97
C GLY A 481 -22.02 -24.56 -2.56
N VAL A 482 -20.96 -25.04 -1.91
CA VAL A 482 -19.59 -25.01 -2.47
C VAL A 482 -19.50 -25.98 -3.66
N GLN A 483 -19.07 -25.49 -4.82
CA GLN A 483 -18.77 -26.35 -5.97
C GLN A 483 -17.38 -26.97 -5.77
N ARG A 484 -17.32 -28.30 -5.86
CA ARG A 484 -16.08 -29.07 -5.81
C ARG A 484 -15.61 -29.43 -7.22
N THR A 485 -14.31 -29.34 -7.44
CA THR A 485 -13.64 -29.73 -8.69
C THR A 485 -13.08 -31.15 -8.60
N PHE A 486 -12.93 -31.71 -7.39
CA PHE A 486 -12.20 -32.95 -7.10
C PHE A 486 -10.72 -32.92 -7.51
N SER A 487 -10.18 -31.73 -7.73
CA SER A 487 -8.78 -31.43 -8.05
C SER A 487 -8.15 -30.48 -7.02
N GLU A 488 -8.86 -30.17 -5.94
CA GLU A 488 -8.57 -29.03 -5.07
C GLU A 488 -7.20 -29.11 -4.41
N LYS A 489 -6.57 -27.94 -4.18
CA LYS A 489 -5.25 -27.81 -3.58
C LYS A 489 -5.30 -27.09 -2.25
N ILE A 490 -4.53 -27.59 -1.29
CA ILE A 490 -4.27 -26.90 -0.01
C ILE A 490 -3.07 -25.99 -0.27
N VAL A 491 -3.23 -24.68 -0.07
CA VAL A 491 -2.10 -23.74 -0.01
C VAL A 491 -1.92 -23.25 1.42
N LEU A 492 -0.67 -23.25 1.89
CA LEU A 492 -0.25 -22.87 3.24
C LEU A 492 0.75 -21.72 3.17
N GLN A 493 0.54 -20.67 3.97
CA GLN A 493 1.57 -19.66 4.27
C GLN A 493 2.30 -20.10 5.55
N VAL A 494 3.48 -20.72 5.40
CA VAL A 494 4.24 -21.31 6.51
C VAL A 494 5.39 -20.39 6.91
N SER A 495 5.43 -20.00 8.17
CA SER A 495 6.53 -19.21 8.74
C SER A 495 7.83 -20.01 8.80
N LYS A 496 8.94 -19.35 8.47
CA LYS A 496 10.30 -19.90 8.54
C LYS A 496 10.95 -19.75 9.93
N LYS A 497 10.22 -19.22 10.92
CA LYS A 497 10.71 -19.05 12.31
C LYS A 497 11.12 -20.39 12.92
N VAL A 498 10.30 -21.43 12.76
CA VAL A 498 10.62 -22.80 13.17
C VAL A 498 10.96 -23.64 11.94
N SER A 499 12.25 -23.88 11.71
CA SER A 499 12.74 -24.65 10.56
C SER A 499 12.24 -26.10 10.51
N ALA A 500 11.90 -26.70 11.66
CA ALA A 500 11.32 -28.05 11.73
C ALA A 500 9.95 -28.14 11.03
N CYS A 501 9.09 -27.13 11.18
CA CYS A 501 7.78 -27.07 10.53
C CYS A 501 7.90 -27.09 9.00
N VAL A 502 8.76 -26.23 8.44
CA VAL A 502 9.03 -26.17 6.99
C VAL A 502 9.64 -27.49 6.49
N PHE A 503 10.51 -28.12 7.28
CA PHE A 503 11.14 -29.40 6.93
C PHE A 503 10.15 -30.57 6.94
N GLU A 504 9.25 -30.66 7.93
CA GLU A 504 8.20 -31.70 7.97
C GLU A 504 7.24 -31.55 6.78
N PHE A 505 6.81 -30.33 6.44
CA PHE A 505 6.03 -30.12 5.21
C PHE A 505 6.81 -30.52 3.94
N ALA A 506 8.12 -30.26 3.85
CA ALA A 506 8.92 -30.72 2.72
C ALA A 506 8.99 -32.27 2.65
N GLN A 507 9.02 -32.96 3.79
CA GLN A 507 9.01 -34.43 3.86
C GLN A 507 7.69 -35.07 3.41
N LEU A 508 6.55 -34.37 3.53
CA LEU A 508 5.25 -34.88 3.04
C LEU A 508 5.18 -35.00 1.51
N GLY A 509 6.11 -34.37 0.77
CA GLY A 509 6.11 -34.34 -0.70
C GLY A 509 5.07 -33.36 -1.26
N PRO A 510 5.27 -32.03 -1.11
CA PRO A 510 4.41 -31.03 -1.70
C PRO A 510 4.52 -31.02 -3.23
N LEU A 511 3.46 -30.56 -3.90
CA LEU A 511 3.48 -30.28 -5.34
C LEU A 511 4.37 -29.08 -5.65
N TYR A 512 4.35 -28.08 -4.77
CA TYR A 512 5.16 -26.87 -4.88
C TYR A 512 5.52 -26.33 -3.49
N MET A 513 6.70 -25.73 -3.37
CA MET A 513 7.15 -24.96 -2.20
C MET A 513 8.03 -23.81 -2.67
N SER A 514 7.82 -22.59 -2.14
CA SER A 514 8.61 -21.42 -2.54
C SER A 514 10.10 -21.65 -2.26
N PRO A 515 11.02 -21.40 -3.21
CA PRO A 515 12.45 -21.71 -3.03
C PRO A 515 13.14 -20.75 -2.04
N ASN A 516 12.57 -19.57 -1.77
CA ASN A 516 13.06 -18.62 -0.80
C ASN A 516 11.92 -17.79 -0.17
N ALA A 517 12.26 -16.93 0.80
CA ALA A 517 11.29 -16.16 1.57
C ALA A 517 10.68 -14.99 0.78
N ASP A 518 11.32 -14.50 -0.28
CA ASP A 518 10.89 -13.30 -1.00
C ASP A 518 9.97 -13.66 -2.17
N GLU A 519 10.21 -14.80 -2.81
CA GLU A 519 9.22 -15.52 -3.63
C GLU A 519 8.01 -15.94 -2.78
N GLY A 520 8.23 -16.54 -1.60
CA GLY A 520 7.14 -16.92 -0.68
C GLY A 520 6.25 -15.76 -0.23
N LYS A 521 6.82 -14.56 0.00
CA LYS A 521 6.05 -13.33 0.26
C LYS A 521 5.21 -12.90 -0.94
N ARG A 522 5.75 -12.99 -2.16
CA ARG A 522 5.05 -12.60 -3.40
C ARG A 522 3.90 -13.55 -3.70
N GLU A 523 4.14 -14.86 -3.59
CA GLU A 523 3.16 -15.92 -3.86
C GLU A 523 2.02 -15.89 -2.84
N CYS A 524 2.31 -15.93 -1.54
CA CYS A 524 1.26 -15.87 -0.51
C CYS A 524 0.39 -14.62 -0.65
N ARG A 525 1.00 -13.47 -0.98
CA ARG A 525 0.28 -12.21 -1.21
C ARG A 525 -0.66 -12.28 -2.43
N LYS A 526 -0.26 -12.95 -3.52
CA LYS A 526 -1.11 -13.14 -4.71
C LYS A 526 -2.25 -14.12 -4.46
N VAL A 527 -1.95 -15.25 -3.83
CA VAL A 527 -2.88 -16.38 -3.62
C VAL A 527 -3.95 -16.05 -2.58
N PHE A 528 -3.55 -15.50 -1.43
CA PHE A 528 -4.50 -15.14 -0.38
C PHE A 528 -5.14 -13.78 -0.66
N GLY A 529 -4.35 -12.79 -1.11
CA GLY A 529 -4.80 -11.41 -1.27
C GLY A 529 -4.87 -10.66 0.07
N GLU A 530 -5.18 -9.36 0.00
CA GLU A 530 -5.23 -8.51 1.21
C GLU A 530 -6.46 -8.74 2.08
N ASP A 531 -7.57 -9.13 1.45
CA ASP A 531 -8.87 -9.33 2.09
C ASP A 531 -9.01 -10.77 2.68
N TYR A 532 -7.87 -11.44 2.87
CA TYR A 532 -7.79 -12.75 3.50
C TYR A 532 -7.62 -12.64 5.02
N ASP A 533 -8.74 -12.41 5.72
CA ASP A 533 -8.84 -12.78 7.13
C ASP A 533 -8.40 -14.24 7.31
N GLU A 534 -7.71 -14.52 8.42
CA GLU A 534 -7.30 -15.87 8.81
C GLU A 534 -8.49 -16.85 8.77
N PRO A 535 -8.28 -18.12 8.38
CA PRO A 535 -9.35 -19.10 8.34
C PRO A 535 -9.85 -19.38 9.76
N ASP A 536 -11.18 -19.36 9.94
CA ASP A 536 -11.85 -19.50 11.25
C ASP A 536 -11.23 -20.64 12.06
N ILE A 537 -10.60 -20.31 13.20
CA ILE A 537 -9.76 -21.22 13.99
C ILE A 537 -10.62 -22.16 14.87
N GLU A 538 -11.73 -22.64 14.30
CA GLU A 538 -12.62 -23.65 14.88
C GLU A 538 -12.17 -25.07 14.54
N ASP A 539 -11.15 -25.28 13.71
CA ASP A 539 -10.58 -26.60 13.38
C ASP A 539 -9.65 -27.17 14.48
N LYS A 540 -9.59 -26.51 15.64
CA LYS A 540 -9.08 -27.10 16.87
C LYS A 540 -10.10 -28.08 17.47
N PRO A 541 -9.68 -29.16 18.14
CA PRO A 541 -10.54 -29.82 19.12
C PRO A 541 -10.87 -28.83 20.25
N GLU A 542 -12.05 -28.97 20.86
CA GLU A 542 -12.46 -28.14 22.00
C GLU A 542 -11.49 -28.35 23.17
N GLU A 543 -10.87 -27.26 23.65
CA GLU A 543 -10.12 -27.28 24.92
C GLU A 543 -11.14 -27.51 26.06
N PRO A 544 -10.95 -28.49 26.96
CA PRO A 544 -11.95 -28.81 27.98
C PRO A 544 -12.14 -27.62 28.94
N GLU A 545 -13.39 -27.16 29.12
CA GLU A 545 -13.66 -25.94 29.89
C GLU A 545 -13.21 -26.05 31.36
N GLU A 546 -12.20 -25.26 31.73
CA GLU A 546 -11.84 -24.93 33.11
C GLU A 546 -13.03 -24.21 33.80
N VAL A 547 -13.76 -24.91 34.68
CA VAL A 547 -15.01 -24.41 35.32
C VAL A 547 -14.74 -23.34 36.41
N GLY A 548 -14.35 -22.15 35.96
CA GLY A 548 -13.77 -21.05 36.76
C GLY A 548 -14.72 -19.98 37.34
N LYS A 549 -15.88 -20.35 37.91
CA LYS A 549 -16.70 -19.53 38.85
C LYS A 549 -16.93 -18.02 38.51
N LYS A 550 -17.87 -17.70 37.60
CA LYS A 550 -18.36 -16.32 37.36
C LYS A 550 -19.17 -15.74 38.54
N LYS A 551 -18.72 -14.62 39.13
CA LYS A 551 -19.53 -13.81 40.09
C LYS A 551 -20.66 -13.06 39.36
N LYS A 552 -21.93 -13.34 39.69
CA LYS A 552 -23.10 -12.66 39.10
C LYS A 552 -23.17 -11.17 39.49
N LYS A 553 -23.37 -10.28 38.50
CA LYS A 553 -23.90 -8.92 38.69
C LYS A 553 -25.13 -8.74 37.78
N LYS A 554 -26.29 -8.40 38.36
CA LYS A 554 -27.59 -8.38 37.68
C LYS A 554 -27.69 -7.33 36.56
N LYS A 555 -28.28 -7.71 35.42
CA LYS A 555 -29.14 -6.85 34.59
C LYS A 555 -30.41 -7.64 34.20
N LYS A 556 -31.49 -6.95 33.80
CA LYS A 556 -32.88 -7.44 33.93
C LYS A 556 -33.67 -7.41 32.60
N LYS A 557 -34.21 -8.56 32.21
CA LYS A 557 -35.42 -8.83 31.38
C LYS A 557 -35.83 -10.30 31.71
N GLU A 558 -37.10 -10.71 31.90
CA GLU A 558 -38.34 -10.59 31.09
C GLU A 558 -38.27 -11.42 29.79
N VAL A 559 -39.06 -12.48 29.54
CA VAL A 559 -40.11 -13.20 30.31
C VAL A 559 -40.18 -14.67 29.81
N ALA A 560 -40.39 -15.67 30.69
CA ALA A 560 -41.06 -16.96 30.43
C ALA A 560 -41.31 -17.75 31.75
N GLU A 561 -42.13 -18.82 31.65
CA GLU A 561 -42.60 -19.85 32.60
C GLU A 561 -41.64 -20.29 33.75
N ALA A 562 -42.07 -20.67 34.97
CA ALA A 562 -43.02 -21.73 35.41
C ALA A 562 -42.48 -23.16 35.10
N GLU A 563 -42.37 -24.12 36.03
CA GLU A 563 -42.57 -24.25 37.50
C GLU A 563 -41.27 -24.90 38.10
N GLU A 564 -40.91 -24.84 39.39
CA GLU A 564 -41.41 -25.67 40.52
C GLU A 564 -41.44 -27.18 40.16
N GLU A 565 -40.79 -28.13 40.87
CA GLU A 565 -40.39 -28.26 42.29
C GLU A 565 -39.13 -29.19 42.49
N GLU A 566 -38.49 -29.09 43.68
CA GLU A 566 -37.87 -30.15 44.54
C GLU A 566 -36.82 -31.16 43.97
N GLU A 567 -35.89 -31.77 44.72
CA GLU A 567 -35.30 -31.59 46.08
C GLU A 567 -33.83 -32.11 46.00
N GLU A 568 -32.85 -31.64 46.81
CA GLU A 568 -32.37 -32.26 48.07
C GLU A 568 -32.17 -33.81 48.02
N ASP A 569 -31.08 -34.40 48.53
CA ASP A 569 -30.11 -33.93 49.54
C ASP A 569 -28.66 -34.50 49.32
N ASP A 570 -27.86 -34.47 50.38
CA ASP A 570 -26.48 -34.90 50.61
C ASP A 570 -26.13 -36.40 50.30
N GLY A 571 -24.88 -36.88 50.44
CA GLY A 571 -23.65 -36.23 50.91
C GLY A 571 -22.38 -37.10 50.84
N GLU A 572 -21.24 -36.45 51.11
CA GLU A 572 -19.89 -36.94 51.46
C GLU A 572 -19.42 -38.37 51.06
N ALA A 573 -18.34 -38.41 50.26
CA ALA A 573 -17.30 -39.43 50.38
C ALA A 573 -15.90 -38.82 50.14
N SER A 574 -14.97 -39.06 51.06
CA SER A 574 -13.54 -38.72 50.94
C SER A 574 -12.81 -39.82 50.15
N VAL A 575 -12.04 -39.55 49.09
CA VAL A 575 -10.68 -38.95 49.03
C VAL A 575 -9.54 -39.95 49.31
N TYR A 576 -8.74 -40.22 48.28
CA TYR A 576 -7.53 -41.06 48.22
C TYR A 576 -7.72 -42.58 48.51
N ASP A 577 -6.90 -43.51 48.01
CA ASP A 577 -5.57 -43.41 47.35
C ASP A 577 -5.48 -44.23 46.03
N GLU A 578 -4.57 -43.81 45.14
CA GLU A 578 -3.93 -44.60 44.05
C GLU A 578 -2.64 -45.28 44.60
N PRO A 579 -1.82 -46.02 43.82
CA PRO A 579 -2.00 -46.63 42.48
C PRO A 579 -1.71 -48.16 42.52
N ASP A 580 -1.54 -48.77 41.34
CA ASP A 580 -0.28 -49.44 40.88
C ASP A 580 -0.52 -50.71 40.04
N ASP A 581 0.43 -50.95 39.13
CA ASP A 581 0.66 -52.15 38.30
C ASP A 581 -0.46 -52.60 37.32
N ALA A 582 -0.20 -53.30 36.21
CA ALA A 582 0.97 -53.46 35.33
C ALA A 582 0.53 -54.35 34.12
N ASP A 583 1.50 -54.69 33.26
CA ASP A 583 1.53 -55.85 32.34
C ASP A 583 0.63 -55.92 31.08
N GLU A 584 1.35 -56.00 29.96
CA GLU A 584 1.29 -56.99 28.87
C GLU A 584 -0.02 -57.76 28.56
N GLY A 585 -0.37 -57.81 27.26
CA GLY A 585 -1.46 -58.63 26.73
C GLY A 585 -1.64 -58.49 25.22
N GLU A 586 -0.84 -59.22 24.44
CA GLU A 586 -1.11 -59.49 23.02
C GLU A 586 -2.26 -60.52 22.90
N ASP A 587 -3.14 -60.41 21.89
CA ASP A 587 -3.39 -61.48 20.91
C ASP A 587 -4.53 -61.17 19.92
N GLU A 588 -4.53 -61.92 18.82
CA GLU A 588 -5.22 -61.67 17.55
C GLU A 588 -6.67 -62.23 17.48
N ASP A 589 -7.39 -61.74 16.45
CA ASP A 589 -8.22 -62.51 15.50
C ASP A 589 -9.76 -62.73 15.59
N GLU A 590 -10.32 -62.55 14.38
CA GLU A 590 -11.44 -63.18 13.65
C GLU A 590 -12.95 -63.08 14.04
N GLU A 591 -13.70 -62.64 13.00
CA GLU A 591 -15.03 -63.05 12.49
C GLU A 591 -16.27 -63.24 13.40
N GLY A 592 -17.45 -62.81 12.90
CA GLY A 592 -18.72 -63.29 13.50
C GLY A 592 -20.10 -62.80 13.05
N SER A 593 -20.38 -62.63 11.74
CA SER A 593 -21.73 -62.79 11.11
C SER A 593 -23.04 -62.40 11.85
N SER A 594 -23.79 -61.43 11.30
CA SER A 594 -25.23 -61.58 10.95
C SER A 594 -25.70 -60.41 10.05
N VAL A 595 -25.87 -60.52 8.73
CA VAL A 595 -26.86 -61.30 7.93
C VAL A 595 -28.28 -60.69 7.93
N SER A 596 -28.89 -60.65 6.72
CA SER A 596 -30.29 -60.29 6.36
C SER A 596 -30.60 -58.79 6.11
N ALA A 597 -31.23 -58.37 5.00
CA ALA A 597 -31.53 -59.05 3.73
C ALA A 597 -31.97 -58.07 2.62
N HIS A 598 -31.66 -58.43 1.37
CA HIS A 598 -32.43 -58.20 0.13
C HIS A 598 -33.22 -56.88 -0.08
N PHE A 599 -32.90 -56.18 -1.18
CA PHE A 599 -33.83 -56.21 -2.33
C PHE A 599 -33.07 -56.24 -3.67
N TYR A 600 -33.66 -56.88 -4.68
CA TYR A 600 -33.11 -57.07 -6.03
C TYR A 600 -33.63 -55.99 -6.99
N ILE A 601 -32.77 -55.51 -7.91
CA ILE A 601 -32.97 -55.43 -9.38
C ILE A 601 -31.75 -54.65 -9.97
N HIS A 602 -30.78 -55.27 -10.63
CA HIS A 602 -30.71 -55.88 -11.99
C HIS A 602 -30.45 -54.89 -13.15
N PHE A 603 -29.30 -55.10 -13.83
CA PHE A 603 -28.97 -54.77 -15.23
C PHE A 603 -28.78 -53.29 -15.63
N LEU A 604 -27.97 -52.95 -16.66
CA LEU A 604 -26.71 -53.53 -17.18
C LEU A 604 -26.09 -52.53 -18.20
N PHE A 605 -24.84 -52.80 -18.61
CA PHE A 605 -24.12 -52.29 -19.81
C PHE A 605 -24.94 -51.54 -20.89
N PHE A 606 -24.41 -50.41 -21.39
CA PHE A 606 -23.63 -50.45 -22.64
C PHE A 606 -22.71 -49.23 -22.83
N CYS A 607 -21.75 -49.34 -23.74
CA CYS A 607 -20.76 -48.31 -24.09
C CYS A 607 -21.36 -47.22 -25.00
N TRP A 608 -20.77 -46.01 -24.96
CA TRP A 608 -19.84 -45.62 -26.02
C TRP A 608 -18.71 -44.74 -25.47
#